data_AF-A0A7V9NU56-F1
#
_entry.id   AF-A0A7V9NU56-F1
#
_cell.length_a   1.000
_cell.length_b   1.000
_cell.length_c   1.000
_cell.angle_alpha   90.00
_cell.angle_beta   90.00
_cell.angle_gamma   90.00
#
_symmetry.space_group_name_H-M   'P 1'
#
loop_
_entity.id
_entity.type
_entity.pdbx_description
1 polymer ?
#
loop_
_entity_poly.entity_id
_entity_poly.type
_entity_poly.pdbx_seq_one_letter_code
_entity_poly.pdbx_strand_id
1 'polypeptide(L)'
;MPEQPAYRLPRAVSPVRYDIALRPDLKAFTFSGTTAVNVTVHEPVASITLNAIELDISEARVVDSEERSQDATITYDEAEQQATFSFPDALAAGDYTLHTAFTGILNDKLHGFYRSTFKDDDGNDHVIATTQFEATDARRAFPCWDEPDRKAAFGVTLDVAPGLTALSNGHVVADDPIDDGWRRVRFADTMVMSTYLVAFIVGPLTFTEDVDANGVPLRVACVPGKEHLGQFALDIGEHSLNFFADFFGIPYPSFKLDLVALPDFAFG
;
A
#
# COMPACT_ATOMS: atom_id res chain seq x y z
N MET A 1 -4.15 35.52 4.66
CA MET A 1 -3.37 34.27 4.58
C MET A 1 -2.92 34.13 3.14
N PRO A 2 -1.66 33.74 2.85
CA PRO A 2 -1.29 33.41 1.48
C PRO A 2 -2.19 32.28 0.96
N GLU A 3 -2.54 32.33 -0.33
CA GLU A 3 -3.26 31.23 -0.99
C GLU A 3 -2.51 29.92 -0.81
N GLN A 4 -3.24 28.85 -0.53
CA GLN A 4 -2.68 27.51 -0.45
C GLN A 4 -2.19 27.11 -1.86
N PRO A 5 -0.97 26.55 -2.00
CA PRO A 5 -0.48 26.11 -3.30
C PRO A 5 -1.41 25.08 -3.93
N ALA A 6 -1.63 25.15 -5.25
CA ALA A 6 -2.55 24.28 -5.98
C ALA A 6 -2.28 22.77 -5.79
N TYR A 7 -1.01 22.38 -5.64
CA TYR A 7 -0.61 20.99 -5.39
C TYR A 7 -1.02 20.44 -4.02
N ARG A 8 -1.37 21.29 -3.04
CA ARG A 8 -1.76 20.86 -1.69
C ARG A 8 -3.24 20.54 -1.64
N LEU A 9 -3.57 19.37 -1.10
CA LEU A 9 -4.96 18.92 -1.02
C LEU A 9 -5.81 19.78 -0.07
N PRO A 10 -7.12 19.96 -0.36
CA PRO A 10 -8.06 20.58 0.56
C PRO A 10 -8.11 19.88 1.93
N ARG A 11 -8.41 20.64 3.00
CA ARG A 11 -8.48 20.13 4.38
C ARG A 11 -9.88 19.80 4.88
N ALA A 12 -10.91 20.11 4.08
CA ALA A 12 -12.31 19.84 4.42
C ALA A 12 -12.61 18.34 4.64
N VAL A 13 -11.80 17.45 4.07
CA VAL A 13 -11.96 15.99 4.21
C VAL A 13 -10.67 15.37 4.70
N SER A 14 -10.76 14.46 5.66
CA SER A 14 -9.63 13.76 6.27
C SER A 14 -9.83 12.25 6.20
N PRO A 15 -8.83 11.47 5.72
CA PRO A 15 -8.90 10.02 5.79
C PRO A 15 -8.69 9.54 7.23
N VAL A 16 -9.37 8.45 7.58
CA VAL A 16 -9.29 7.80 8.89
C VAL A 16 -8.72 6.39 8.75
N ARG A 17 -9.24 5.64 7.76
CA ARG A 17 -8.86 4.27 7.49
C ARG A 17 -8.97 3.98 6.00
N TYR A 18 -8.02 3.21 5.46
CA TYR A 18 -8.09 2.63 4.13
C TYR A 18 -8.25 1.12 4.23
N ASP A 19 -9.20 0.56 3.50
CA ASP A 19 -9.22 -0.84 3.11
C ASP A 19 -8.81 -0.92 1.63
N ILE A 20 -7.64 -1.51 1.38
CA ILE A 20 -7.01 -1.60 0.05
C ILE A 20 -7.03 -3.07 -0.38
N ALA A 21 -7.65 -3.36 -1.52
CA ALA A 21 -7.59 -4.68 -2.14
C ALA A 21 -6.96 -4.57 -3.52
N LEU A 22 -5.93 -5.38 -3.80
CA LEU A 22 -5.19 -5.36 -5.07
C LEU A 22 -5.03 -6.77 -5.64
N ARG A 23 -5.12 -6.86 -6.97
CA ARG A 23 -4.87 -8.09 -7.75
C ARG A 23 -3.81 -7.80 -8.82
N PRO A 24 -2.51 -7.98 -8.53
CA PRO A 24 -1.46 -7.80 -9.52
C PRO A 24 -1.43 -8.94 -10.54
N ASP A 25 -1.24 -8.59 -11.82
CA ASP A 25 -0.94 -9.50 -12.92
C ASP A 25 0.52 -9.32 -13.34
N LEU A 26 1.37 -10.22 -12.85
CA LEU A 26 2.82 -10.17 -13.11
C LEU A 26 3.20 -10.50 -14.56
N LYS A 27 2.27 -11.03 -15.37
CA LYS A 27 2.51 -11.31 -16.80
C LYS A 27 2.11 -10.14 -17.67
N ALA A 28 0.97 -9.51 -17.36
CA ALA A 28 0.48 -8.34 -18.06
C ALA A 28 1.17 -7.03 -17.61
N PHE A 29 1.90 -7.07 -16.48
CA PHE A 29 2.48 -5.89 -15.83
C PHE A 29 1.43 -4.83 -15.48
N THR A 30 0.29 -5.29 -15.00
CA THR A 30 -0.83 -4.46 -14.57
C THR A 30 -1.32 -4.90 -13.20
N PHE A 31 -2.23 -4.13 -12.62
CA PHE A 31 -3.01 -4.55 -11.47
C PHE A 31 -4.40 -3.94 -11.53
N SER A 32 -5.37 -4.63 -10.95
CA SER A 32 -6.65 -4.02 -10.58
C SER A 32 -6.71 -3.81 -9.07
N GLY A 33 -7.50 -2.84 -8.65
CA GLY A 33 -7.60 -2.46 -7.25
C GLY A 33 -8.95 -1.86 -6.89
N THR A 34 -9.28 -2.00 -5.62
CA THR A 34 -10.35 -1.22 -4.98
C THR A 34 -9.83 -0.59 -3.70
N THR A 35 -10.37 0.58 -3.37
CA THR A 35 -10.24 1.15 -2.03
C THR A 35 -11.61 1.42 -1.45
N ALA A 36 -11.74 1.22 -0.15
CA ALA A 36 -12.79 1.82 0.67
C ALA A 36 -12.09 2.68 1.72
N VAL A 37 -12.29 4.00 1.66
CA VAL A 37 -11.63 4.95 2.57
C VAL A 37 -12.67 5.56 3.48
N ASN A 38 -12.58 5.25 4.77
CA ASN A 38 -13.36 5.94 5.79
C ASN A 38 -12.81 7.36 5.90
N VAL A 39 -13.67 8.35 5.73
CA VAL A 39 -13.33 9.76 5.75
C VAL A 39 -14.26 10.53 6.69
N THR A 40 -13.73 11.58 7.29
CA THR A 40 -14.54 12.59 7.99
C THR A 40 -14.56 13.86 7.16
N VAL A 41 -15.76 14.32 6.83
CA VAL A 41 -16.06 15.59 6.18
C VAL A 41 -16.34 16.63 7.27
N HIS A 42 -15.51 17.67 7.33
CA HIS A 42 -15.55 18.69 8.40
C HIS A 42 -16.47 19.86 8.09
N GLU A 43 -16.67 20.14 6.81
CA GLU A 43 -17.54 21.19 6.30
C GLU A 43 -18.21 20.73 5.00
N PRO A 44 -19.38 21.26 4.62
CA PRO A 44 -20.07 20.80 3.42
C PRO A 44 -19.21 20.93 2.15
N VAL A 45 -19.10 19.86 1.37
CA VAL A 45 -18.31 19.82 0.13
C VAL A 45 -19.11 19.23 -1.03
N ALA A 46 -18.94 19.79 -2.23
CA ALA A 46 -19.53 19.23 -3.45
C ALA A 46 -18.60 18.19 -4.12
N SER A 47 -17.33 18.14 -3.71
CA SER A 47 -16.34 17.24 -4.27
C SER A 47 -15.27 16.84 -3.26
N ILE A 48 -14.60 15.73 -3.54
CA ILE A 48 -13.41 15.27 -2.82
C ILE A 48 -12.26 15.23 -3.81
N THR A 49 -11.14 15.87 -3.48
CA THR A 49 -9.91 15.84 -4.28
C THR A 49 -8.79 15.14 -3.50
N LEU A 50 -8.10 14.22 -4.17
CA LEU A 50 -6.95 13.47 -3.63
C LEU A 50 -5.92 13.19 -4.73
N ASN A 51 -4.78 12.60 -4.38
CA ASN A 51 -3.71 12.31 -5.34
C ASN A 51 -3.96 10.97 -6.06
N ALA A 52 -3.78 11.00 -7.38
CA ALA A 52 -3.78 9.84 -8.26
C ALA A 52 -3.01 10.17 -9.54
N ILE A 53 -2.15 9.27 -10.00
CA ILE A 53 -1.44 9.40 -11.28
C ILE A 53 -1.13 8.01 -11.83
N GLU A 54 -1.21 7.86 -13.16
CA GLU A 54 -1.04 6.55 -13.84
C GLU A 54 -2.06 5.48 -13.36
N LEU A 55 -3.21 5.93 -12.86
CA LEU A 55 -4.35 5.09 -12.48
C LEU A 55 -5.55 5.43 -13.36
N ASP A 56 -6.23 4.40 -13.85
CA ASP A 56 -7.54 4.52 -14.49
C ASP A 56 -8.62 4.16 -13.47
N ILE A 57 -9.26 5.17 -12.88
CA ILE A 57 -10.35 5.01 -11.91
C ILE A 57 -11.66 4.86 -12.68
N SER A 58 -12.18 3.64 -12.74
CA SER A 58 -13.39 3.30 -13.49
C SER A 58 -14.67 3.63 -12.72
N GLU A 59 -14.63 3.57 -11.39
CA GLU A 59 -15.79 3.80 -10.53
C GLU A 59 -15.38 4.54 -9.26
N ALA A 60 -16.22 5.48 -8.83
CA ALA A 60 -16.09 6.14 -7.54
C ALA A 60 -17.49 6.46 -6.98
N ARG A 61 -17.70 6.13 -5.71
CA ARG A 61 -18.95 6.45 -5.01
C ARG A 61 -18.69 6.73 -3.54
N VAL A 62 -19.52 7.56 -2.94
CA VAL A 62 -19.49 7.81 -1.49
C VAL A 62 -20.73 7.20 -0.85
N VAL A 63 -20.55 6.60 0.33
CA VAL A 63 -21.62 6.02 1.15
C VAL A 63 -21.60 6.67 2.52
N ASP A 64 -22.76 7.06 3.04
CA ASP A 64 -22.90 7.63 4.39
C ASP A 64 -23.30 6.58 5.45
N SER A 65 -23.42 7.01 6.70
CA SER A 65 -23.81 6.13 7.82
C SER A 65 -25.24 5.58 7.76
N GLU A 66 -26.09 6.12 6.88
CA GLU A 66 -27.45 5.65 6.62
C GLU A 66 -27.51 4.75 5.35
N GLU A 67 -26.36 4.32 4.83
CA GLU A 67 -26.21 3.52 3.62
C GLU A 67 -26.75 4.21 2.35
N ARG A 68 -26.84 5.55 2.36
CA ARG A 68 -27.16 6.32 1.16
C ARG A 68 -25.88 6.50 0.35
N SER A 69 -25.98 6.23 -0.95
CA SER A 69 -24.85 6.32 -1.87
C SER A 69 -25.02 7.41 -2.92
N GLN A 70 -23.91 8.06 -3.28
CA GLN A 70 -23.83 8.93 -4.45
C GLN A 70 -22.64 8.54 -5.32
N ASP A 71 -22.88 8.33 -6.61
CA ASP A 71 -21.81 8.12 -7.59
C ASP A 71 -21.13 9.45 -7.92
N ALA A 72 -19.81 9.42 -8.07
CA ALA A 72 -19.02 10.59 -8.40
C ALA A 72 -18.71 10.65 -9.90
N THR A 73 -18.72 11.86 -10.45
CA THR A 73 -18.02 12.14 -11.71
C THR A 73 -16.54 12.38 -11.43
N ILE A 74 -15.67 11.74 -12.20
CA ILE A 74 -14.22 11.77 -11.99
C ILE A 74 -13.57 12.71 -13.01
N THR A 75 -12.73 13.61 -12.53
CA THR A 75 -11.87 14.46 -13.38
C THR A 75 -10.44 14.44 -12.88
N TYR A 76 -9.47 14.51 -13.80
CA TYR A 76 -8.05 14.45 -13.48
C TYR A 76 -7.38 15.79 -13.75
N ASP A 77 -6.45 16.17 -12.87
CA ASP A 77 -5.45 17.19 -13.10
C ASP A 77 -4.08 16.50 -13.14
N GLU A 78 -3.57 16.26 -14.34
CA GLU A 78 -2.30 15.56 -14.54
C GLU A 78 -1.09 16.39 -14.06
N ALA A 79 -1.19 17.72 -14.12
CA ALA A 79 -0.10 18.60 -13.69
C ALA A 79 0.07 18.55 -12.17
N GLU A 80 -1.06 18.55 -11.45
CA GLU A 80 -1.08 18.48 -9.98
C GLU A 80 -1.10 17.04 -9.45
N GLN A 81 -1.25 16.04 -10.33
CA GLN A 81 -1.36 14.62 -10.00
C GLN A 81 -2.53 14.34 -9.06
N GLN A 82 -3.69 14.91 -9.38
CA GLN A 82 -4.90 14.85 -8.57
C GLN A 82 -6.08 14.28 -9.35
N ALA A 83 -6.95 13.57 -8.65
CA ALA A 83 -8.28 13.21 -9.11
C ALA A 83 -9.31 13.92 -8.22
N THR A 84 -10.35 14.47 -8.85
CA THR A 84 -11.49 15.10 -8.18
C THR A 84 -12.75 14.31 -8.46
N PHE A 85 -13.43 13.93 -7.37
CA PHE A 85 -14.69 13.21 -7.34
C PHE A 85 -15.81 14.21 -7.05
N SER A 86 -16.62 14.54 -8.05
CA SER A 86 -17.73 15.49 -7.91
C SER A 86 -19.05 14.77 -7.73
N PHE A 87 -19.83 15.15 -6.72
CA PHE A 87 -21.08 14.50 -6.35
C PHE A 87 -22.30 15.30 -6.81
N PRO A 88 -23.45 14.65 -7.11
CA PRO A 88 -24.69 15.33 -7.47
C PRO A 88 -25.20 16.27 -6.37
N ASP A 89 -25.16 15.82 -5.12
CA ASP A 89 -25.54 16.60 -3.94
C ASP A 89 -24.31 16.81 -3.04
N ALA A 90 -24.23 18.00 -2.44
CA ALA A 90 -23.15 18.31 -1.51
C ALA A 90 -23.19 17.36 -0.30
N LEU A 91 -22.02 16.83 0.06
CA LEU A 91 -21.82 16.04 1.26
C LEU A 91 -21.86 16.99 2.46
N ALA A 92 -22.71 16.69 3.44
CA ALA A 92 -22.73 17.43 4.69
C ALA A 92 -21.51 17.07 5.54
N ALA A 93 -21.29 17.81 6.63
CA ALA A 93 -20.30 17.40 7.62
C ALA A 93 -20.74 16.07 8.26
N GLY A 94 -19.82 15.11 8.37
CA GLY A 94 -20.11 13.76 8.85
C GLY A 94 -19.10 12.73 8.38
N ASP A 95 -19.35 11.47 8.73
CA ASP A 95 -18.50 10.35 8.34
C ASP A 95 -19.07 9.64 7.11
N TYR A 96 -18.17 9.29 6.20
CA TYR A 96 -18.49 8.65 4.94
C TYR A 96 -17.44 7.59 4.60
N THR A 97 -17.78 6.70 3.66
CA THR A 97 -16.81 5.82 3.00
C THR A 97 -16.74 6.15 1.52
N LEU A 98 -15.57 6.57 1.05
CA LEU A 98 -15.26 6.76 -0.37
C LEU A 98 -14.79 5.42 -0.95
N HIS A 99 -15.57 4.84 -1.85
CA HIS A 99 -15.22 3.66 -2.59
C HIS A 99 -14.65 4.05 -3.96
N THR A 100 -13.55 3.41 -4.36
CA THR A 100 -13.04 3.51 -5.73
C THR A 100 -12.68 2.13 -6.30
N ALA A 101 -12.83 1.97 -7.60
CA ALA A 101 -12.29 0.86 -8.37
C ALA A 101 -11.39 1.40 -9.48
N PHE A 102 -10.21 0.81 -9.65
CA PHE A 102 -9.19 1.31 -10.56
C PHE A 102 -8.31 0.22 -11.13
N THR A 103 -7.61 0.55 -12.20
CA THR A 103 -6.50 -0.24 -12.73
C THR A 103 -5.24 0.62 -12.80
N GLY A 104 -4.09 -0.03 -12.78
CA GLY A 104 -2.79 0.61 -12.92
C GLY A 104 -1.75 -0.32 -13.54
N ILE A 105 -0.53 0.19 -13.66
CA ILE A 105 0.59 -0.52 -14.28
C ILE A 105 1.68 -0.84 -13.27
N LEU A 106 2.31 -2.00 -13.42
CA LEU A 106 3.57 -2.33 -12.76
C LEU A 106 4.71 -1.74 -13.59
N ASN A 107 5.03 -0.47 -13.34
CA ASN A 107 6.07 0.28 -14.05
C ASN A 107 7.49 -0.29 -13.79
N ASP A 108 8.49 0.17 -14.52
CA ASP A 108 9.91 -0.21 -14.39
C ASP A 108 10.80 0.95 -13.90
N LYS A 109 10.20 1.92 -13.21
CA LYS A 109 10.86 3.16 -12.78
C LYS A 109 11.36 3.11 -11.33
N LEU A 110 11.18 1.98 -10.64
CA LEU A 110 11.61 1.77 -9.24
C LEU A 110 10.89 2.66 -8.20
N HIS A 111 9.69 3.14 -8.53
CA HIS A 111 8.82 3.91 -7.63
C HIS A 111 7.35 3.58 -7.89
N GLY A 112 6.48 3.87 -6.93
CA GLY A 112 5.07 3.45 -6.97
C GLY A 112 4.94 1.94 -6.78
N PHE A 113 3.95 1.33 -7.42
CA PHE A 113 3.85 -0.13 -7.52
C PHE A 113 4.52 -0.57 -8.82
N TYR A 114 5.72 -1.12 -8.71
CA TYR A 114 6.62 -1.35 -9.84
C TYR A 114 7.02 -2.84 -9.93
N ARG A 115 7.56 -3.23 -11.08
CA ARG A 115 8.12 -4.57 -11.30
C ARG A 115 9.63 -4.56 -11.10
N SER A 116 10.12 -5.48 -10.29
CA SER A 116 11.53 -5.90 -10.25
C SER A 116 11.65 -7.27 -10.91
N THR A 117 12.80 -7.57 -11.49
CA THR A 117 13.07 -8.82 -12.21
C THR A 117 14.36 -9.47 -11.75
N PHE A 118 14.41 -10.79 -11.80
CA PHE A 118 15.66 -11.53 -11.63
C PHE A 118 15.69 -12.77 -12.52
N LYS A 119 16.89 -13.32 -12.71
CA LYS A 119 17.07 -14.62 -13.37
C LYS A 119 17.36 -15.70 -12.33
N ASP A 120 16.70 -16.84 -12.47
CA ASP A 120 17.07 -18.03 -11.70
C ASP A 120 18.35 -18.70 -12.25
N ASP A 121 18.80 -19.76 -11.59
CA ASP A 121 20.02 -20.50 -11.99
C ASP A 121 19.89 -21.19 -13.36
N ASP A 122 18.65 -21.44 -13.82
CA ASP A 122 18.33 -21.98 -15.15
C ASP A 122 18.23 -20.87 -16.22
N GLY A 123 18.34 -19.61 -15.83
CA GLY A 123 18.31 -18.43 -16.70
C GLY A 123 16.91 -17.89 -17.02
N ASN A 124 15.86 -18.45 -16.40
CA ASN A 124 14.48 -18.00 -16.59
C ASN A 124 14.24 -16.66 -15.89
N ASP A 125 13.48 -15.79 -16.54
CA ASP A 125 13.07 -14.50 -15.98
C ASP A 125 11.91 -14.66 -14.99
N HIS A 126 12.06 -14.05 -13.82
CA HIS A 126 11.07 -13.96 -12.76
C HIS A 126 10.74 -12.51 -12.47
N VAL A 127 9.50 -12.26 -12.04
CA VAL A 127 8.96 -10.93 -11.79
C VAL A 127 8.49 -10.84 -10.34
N ILE A 128 8.78 -9.72 -9.70
CA ILE A 128 8.28 -9.34 -8.38
C ILE A 128 7.56 -8.00 -8.55
N ALA A 129 6.30 -7.91 -8.17
CA ALA A 129 5.65 -6.62 -7.96
C ALA A 129 5.98 -6.12 -6.55
N THR A 130 6.48 -4.90 -6.43
CA THR A 130 6.94 -4.33 -5.16
C THR A 130 6.69 -2.83 -5.13
N THR A 131 6.70 -2.25 -3.94
CA THR A 131 6.34 -0.86 -3.70
C THR A 131 7.52 -0.03 -3.20
N GLN A 132 7.66 1.17 -3.74
CA GLN A 132 8.50 2.24 -3.19
C GLN A 132 7.73 3.55 -3.28
N PHE A 133 7.19 4.05 -2.16
CA PHE A 133 6.27 5.19 -2.18
C PHE A 133 6.87 6.51 -1.71
N GLU A 134 7.98 6.49 -0.99
CA GLU A 134 8.61 7.74 -0.56
C GLU A 134 9.25 8.45 -1.77
N ALA A 135 8.95 9.73 -2.04
CA ALA A 135 8.17 10.64 -1.18
C ALA A 135 6.66 10.76 -1.51
N THR A 136 6.27 10.59 -2.78
CA THR A 136 4.91 10.92 -3.26
C THR A 136 4.43 9.93 -4.33
N ASP A 137 4.69 8.65 -4.14
CA ASP A 137 4.41 7.61 -5.14
C ASP A 137 3.35 6.60 -4.71
N ALA A 138 2.77 6.71 -3.50
CA ALA A 138 1.61 5.90 -3.11
C ALA A 138 0.42 6.14 -4.05
N ARG A 139 0.28 7.38 -4.54
CA ARG A 139 -0.69 7.82 -5.56
C ARG A 139 -0.61 7.10 -6.91
N ARG A 140 0.45 6.31 -7.17
CA ARG A 140 0.58 5.44 -8.36
C ARG A 140 0.06 4.03 -8.15
N ALA A 141 -0.23 3.67 -6.90
CA ALA A 141 -0.68 2.34 -6.53
C ALA A 141 -2.16 2.34 -6.13
N PHE A 142 -2.62 3.41 -5.48
CA PHE A 142 -4.04 3.61 -5.14
C PHE A 142 -4.34 5.11 -4.97
N PRO A 143 -5.58 5.57 -5.29
CA PRO A 143 -5.97 6.96 -5.06
C PRO A 143 -5.98 7.27 -3.55
N CYS A 144 -5.24 8.30 -3.12
CA CYS A 144 -5.09 8.60 -1.68
C CYS A 144 -4.72 10.05 -1.38
N TRP A 145 -4.90 10.46 -0.12
CA TRP A 145 -4.36 11.72 0.40
C TRP A 145 -2.86 11.58 0.63
N ASP A 146 -2.08 11.69 -0.43
CA ASP A 146 -0.64 11.39 -0.44
C ASP A 146 0.21 12.58 0.04
N GLU A 147 -0.09 13.02 1.26
CA GLU A 147 0.68 14.01 2.03
C GLU A 147 0.99 13.40 3.42
N PRO A 148 2.21 13.57 3.95
CA PRO A 148 2.65 12.85 5.16
C PRO A 148 1.85 13.21 6.43
N ASP A 149 1.20 14.37 6.49
CA ASP A 149 0.33 14.77 7.61
C ASP A 149 -1.08 14.16 7.54
N ARG A 150 -1.42 13.43 6.48
CA ARG A 150 -2.73 12.79 6.26
C ARG A 150 -2.71 11.33 6.69
N LYS A 151 -2.38 11.11 7.96
CA LYS A 151 -2.22 9.76 8.51
C LYS A 151 -3.54 9.01 8.64
N ALA A 152 -3.49 7.69 8.44
CA ALA A 152 -4.62 6.78 8.58
C ALA A 152 -4.13 5.38 9.00
N ALA A 153 -5.05 4.50 9.38
CA ALA A 153 -4.79 3.06 9.45
C ALA A 153 -5.00 2.42 8.07
N PHE A 154 -4.24 1.37 7.75
CA PHE A 154 -4.33 0.68 6.45
C PHE A 154 -4.56 -0.82 6.66
N GLY A 155 -5.66 -1.33 6.11
CA GLY A 155 -5.91 -2.75 5.91
C GLY A 155 -5.57 -3.12 4.46
N VAL A 156 -4.68 -4.09 4.26
CA VAL A 156 -4.25 -4.54 2.93
C VAL A 156 -4.74 -5.95 2.66
N THR A 157 -5.30 -6.16 1.48
CA THR A 157 -5.68 -7.45 0.94
C THR A 157 -5.04 -7.63 -0.44
N LEU A 158 -4.39 -8.76 -0.66
CA LEU A 158 -3.76 -9.10 -1.93
C LEU A 158 -4.38 -10.38 -2.47
N ASP A 159 -4.88 -10.34 -3.71
CA ASP A 159 -5.23 -11.53 -4.47
C ASP A 159 -3.98 -11.98 -5.23
N VAL A 160 -3.50 -13.18 -4.91
CA VAL A 160 -2.15 -13.65 -5.24
C VAL A 160 -2.25 -14.90 -6.11
N ALA A 161 -1.55 -14.91 -7.24
CA ALA A 161 -1.50 -16.06 -8.13
C ALA A 161 -0.81 -17.28 -7.48
N PRO A 162 -1.11 -18.51 -7.94
CA PRO A 162 -0.52 -19.73 -7.40
C PRO A 162 1.02 -19.68 -7.35
N GLY A 163 1.60 -20.17 -6.25
CA GLY A 163 3.06 -20.29 -6.09
C GLY A 163 3.81 -18.98 -5.79
N LEU A 164 3.10 -17.85 -5.68
CA LEU A 164 3.71 -16.58 -5.29
C LEU A 164 3.54 -16.30 -3.79
N THR A 165 4.52 -15.61 -3.24
CA THR A 165 4.54 -15.09 -1.87
C THR A 165 3.98 -13.67 -1.86
N ALA A 166 3.33 -13.30 -0.76
CA ALA A 166 2.82 -11.95 -0.53
C ALA A 166 3.27 -11.40 0.82
N LEU A 167 3.70 -10.14 0.85
CA LEU A 167 4.11 -9.41 2.04
C LEU A 167 3.38 -8.07 2.10
N SER A 168 3.17 -7.56 3.31
CA SER A 168 2.77 -6.19 3.58
C SER A 168 3.28 -5.76 4.97
N ASN A 169 2.93 -4.55 5.42
CA ASN A 169 3.31 -4.04 6.74
C ASN A 169 2.79 -4.93 7.88
N GLY A 170 1.49 -5.28 7.84
CA GLY A 170 0.85 -6.17 8.80
C GLY A 170 1.24 -7.64 8.65
N HIS A 171 1.02 -8.45 9.69
CA HIS A 171 1.13 -9.91 9.59
C HIS A 171 -0.11 -10.49 8.90
N VAL A 172 0.01 -11.67 8.29
CA VAL A 172 -1.13 -12.35 7.64
C VAL A 172 -2.14 -12.79 8.70
N VAL A 173 -3.41 -12.41 8.51
CA VAL A 173 -4.54 -12.80 9.39
C VAL A 173 -5.50 -13.77 8.72
N ALA A 174 -5.49 -13.85 7.39
CA ALA A 174 -6.23 -14.84 6.61
C ALA A 174 -5.54 -15.10 5.26
N ASP A 175 -5.63 -16.33 4.78
CA ASP A 175 -5.11 -16.77 3.48
C ASP A 175 -6.11 -17.79 2.91
N ASP A 176 -7.11 -17.26 2.21
CA ASP A 176 -8.24 -18.04 1.73
C ASP A 176 -8.05 -18.38 0.23
N PRO A 177 -8.28 -19.64 -0.20
CA PRO A 177 -8.32 -19.96 -1.62
C PRO A 177 -9.49 -19.24 -2.30
N ILE A 178 -9.26 -18.74 -3.53
CA ILE A 178 -10.28 -18.15 -4.40
C ILE A 178 -10.24 -18.82 -5.79
N ASP A 179 -10.80 -18.19 -6.82
CA ASP A 179 -10.87 -18.70 -8.20
C ASP A 179 -9.51 -19.09 -8.79
N ASP A 180 -9.49 -20.12 -9.65
CA ASP A 180 -8.34 -20.50 -10.47
C ASP A 180 -7.03 -20.76 -9.69
N GLY A 181 -7.14 -21.21 -8.44
CA GLY A 181 -6.00 -21.49 -7.56
C GLY A 181 -5.32 -20.25 -6.98
N TRP A 182 -5.87 -19.06 -7.25
CA TRP A 182 -5.45 -17.84 -6.58
C TRP A 182 -5.81 -17.91 -5.09
N ARG A 183 -5.18 -17.04 -4.31
CA ARG A 183 -5.42 -16.91 -2.87
C ARG A 183 -5.65 -15.46 -2.51
N ARG A 184 -6.56 -15.21 -1.58
CA ARG A 184 -6.80 -13.89 -0.99
C ARG A 184 -6.10 -13.83 0.36
N VAL A 185 -5.00 -13.09 0.40
CA VAL A 185 -4.20 -12.87 1.60
C VAL A 185 -4.63 -11.55 2.24
N ARG A 186 -5.17 -11.61 3.46
CA ARG A 186 -5.51 -10.42 4.25
C ARG A 186 -4.46 -10.20 5.32
N PHE A 187 -4.00 -8.96 5.45
CA PHE A 187 -3.04 -8.55 6.45
C PHE A 187 -3.73 -7.80 7.59
N ALA A 188 -3.17 -7.90 8.79
CA ALA A 188 -3.59 -7.11 9.94
C ALA A 188 -3.46 -5.62 9.65
N ASP A 189 -4.33 -4.82 10.26
CA ASP A 189 -4.29 -3.37 10.14
C ASP A 189 -2.98 -2.80 10.66
N THR A 190 -2.49 -1.78 9.98
CA THR A 190 -1.37 -1.00 10.47
C THR A 190 -1.78 -0.09 11.63
N MET A 191 -0.79 0.36 12.40
CA MET A 191 -0.96 1.57 13.19
C MET A 191 -1.23 2.79 12.29
N VAL A 192 -1.67 3.90 12.89
CA VAL A 192 -1.83 5.17 12.17
C VAL A 192 -0.48 5.65 11.64
N MET A 193 -0.34 5.70 10.33
CA MET A 193 0.89 6.06 9.63
C MET A 193 0.60 6.86 8.37
N SER A 194 1.64 7.34 7.69
CA SER A 194 1.53 8.09 6.45
C SER A 194 1.50 7.15 5.23
N THR A 195 0.91 7.58 4.11
CA THR A 195 0.77 6.79 2.87
C THR A 195 2.09 6.27 2.33
N TYR A 196 3.17 7.05 2.42
CA TYR A 196 4.49 6.68 1.90
C TYR A 196 5.14 5.47 2.61
N LEU A 197 4.61 5.06 3.77
CA LEU A 197 5.08 3.89 4.52
C LEU A 197 4.29 2.61 4.19
N VAL A 198 3.19 2.72 3.45
CA VAL A 198 2.44 1.53 2.99
C VAL A 198 3.35 0.72 2.07
N ALA A 199 3.41 -0.58 2.29
CA ALA A 199 4.19 -1.49 1.49
C ALA A 199 3.42 -2.77 1.20
N PHE A 200 3.55 -3.28 -0.01
CA PHE A 200 3.11 -4.62 -0.38
C PHE A 200 3.95 -5.18 -1.52
N ILE A 201 4.21 -6.48 -1.45
CA ILE A 201 5.12 -7.17 -2.35
C ILE A 201 4.50 -8.50 -2.74
N VAL A 202 4.50 -8.83 -4.03
CA VAL A 202 4.03 -10.11 -4.57
C VAL A 202 5.06 -10.66 -5.56
N GLY A 203 5.56 -11.86 -5.33
CA GLY A 203 6.53 -12.49 -6.22
C GLY A 203 7.02 -13.84 -5.72
N PRO A 204 7.88 -14.54 -6.49
CA PRO A 204 8.48 -15.79 -6.09
C PRO A 204 9.60 -15.52 -5.08
N LEU A 205 9.20 -15.20 -3.85
CA LEU A 205 10.09 -14.92 -2.73
C LEU A 205 10.04 -16.05 -1.72
N THR A 206 11.17 -16.27 -1.08
CA THR A 206 11.39 -17.21 0.02
C THR A 206 11.76 -16.42 1.28
N PHE A 207 11.80 -17.09 2.43
CA PHE A 207 12.17 -16.49 3.70
C PHE A 207 13.30 -17.28 4.34
N THR A 208 14.15 -16.58 5.09
CA THR A 208 14.94 -17.22 6.14
C THR A 208 14.02 -17.77 7.24
N GLU A 209 14.58 -18.62 8.10
CA GLU A 209 13.98 -18.84 9.42
C GLU A 209 13.93 -17.50 10.18
N ASP A 210 12.92 -17.36 11.03
CA ASP A 210 12.72 -16.18 11.87
C ASP A 210 13.61 -16.24 13.11
N VAL A 211 14.05 -15.07 13.55
CA VAL A 211 14.67 -14.85 14.86
C VAL A 211 13.72 -14.02 15.72
N ASP A 212 13.72 -14.25 17.03
CA ASP A 212 12.93 -13.47 17.98
C ASP A 212 13.72 -12.27 18.48
N ALA A 213 13.34 -11.07 18.07
CA ALA A 213 13.90 -9.82 18.56
C ALA A 213 13.01 -9.28 19.70
N ASN A 214 13.17 -9.84 20.91
CA ASN A 214 12.40 -9.48 22.10
C ASN A 214 10.88 -9.57 21.91
N GLY A 215 10.39 -10.71 21.38
CA GLY A 215 8.99 -10.95 21.10
C GLY A 215 8.51 -10.44 19.73
N VAL A 216 9.42 -9.91 18.90
CA VAL A 216 9.14 -9.51 17.51
C VAL A 216 9.81 -10.50 16.56
N PRO A 217 9.03 -11.32 15.83
CA PRO A 217 9.55 -12.14 14.74
C PRO A 217 10.20 -11.26 13.67
N LEU A 218 11.49 -11.50 13.44
CA LEU A 218 12.31 -10.86 12.41
C LEU A 218 12.75 -11.90 11.39
N ARG A 219 12.53 -11.64 10.11
CA ARG A 219 12.99 -12.51 9.02
C ARG A 219 13.45 -11.72 7.80
N VAL A 220 14.22 -12.37 6.93
CA VAL A 220 14.63 -11.81 5.64
C VAL A 220 13.84 -12.51 4.53
N ALA A 221 13.19 -11.73 3.68
CA ALA A 221 12.62 -12.20 2.42
C ALA A 221 13.60 -11.93 1.27
N CYS A 222 13.82 -12.91 0.42
CA CYS A 222 14.73 -12.80 -0.72
C CYS A 222 14.29 -13.71 -1.88
N VAL A 223 15.04 -13.67 -2.98
CA VAL A 223 14.82 -14.61 -4.10
C VAL A 223 15.32 -16.02 -3.72
N PRO A 224 14.69 -17.10 -4.24
CA PRO A 224 15.07 -18.47 -3.97
C PRO A 224 16.57 -18.75 -4.13
N GLY A 225 17.15 -19.49 -3.19
CA GLY A 225 18.57 -19.86 -3.19
C GLY A 225 19.50 -18.82 -2.54
N LYS A 226 18.97 -17.68 -2.08
CA LYS A 226 19.74 -16.61 -1.41
C LYS A 226 19.50 -16.51 0.09
N GLU A 227 18.70 -17.40 0.68
CA GLU A 227 18.36 -17.41 2.11
C GLU A 227 19.61 -17.46 2.99
N HIS A 228 20.61 -18.25 2.59
CA HIS A 228 21.88 -18.41 3.30
C HIS A 228 22.69 -17.11 3.44
N LEU A 229 22.37 -16.06 2.66
CA LEU A 229 23.00 -14.74 2.76
C LEU A 229 22.32 -13.85 3.81
N GLY A 230 21.15 -14.24 4.30
CA GLY A 230 20.34 -13.43 5.22
C GLY A 230 20.87 -13.38 6.65
N GLN A 231 21.75 -14.29 7.07
CA GLN A 231 22.16 -14.41 8.48
C GLN A 231 22.72 -13.11 9.07
N PHE A 232 23.59 -12.42 8.32
CA PHE A 232 24.15 -11.16 8.81
C PHE A 232 23.09 -10.08 9.00
N ALA A 233 22.09 -10.03 8.12
CA ALA A 233 20.99 -9.07 8.24
C ALA A 233 20.09 -9.41 9.45
N LEU A 234 19.89 -10.70 9.77
CA LEU A 234 19.18 -11.13 10.98
C LEU A 234 19.94 -10.70 12.24
N ASP A 235 21.23 -11.00 12.34
CA ASP A 235 22.06 -10.67 13.51
C ASP A 235 22.05 -9.16 13.79
N ILE A 236 22.23 -8.35 12.75
CA ILE A 236 22.24 -6.89 12.87
C ILE A 236 20.83 -6.34 13.11
N GLY A 237 19.82 -6.90 12.46
CA GLY A 237 18.43 -6.48 12.63
C GLY A 237 17.94 -6.72 14.06
N GLU A 238 18.21 -7.90 14.62
CA GLU A 238 17.87 -8.26 16.00
C GLU A 238 18.57 -7.32 16.98
N HIS A 239 19.89 -7.16 16.84
CA HIS A 239 20.66 -6.27 17.68
C HIS A 239 20.14 -4.83 17.63
N SER A 240 19.88 -4.31 16.42
CA SER A 240 19.43 -2.93 16.22
C SER A 240 18.04 -2.70 16.81
N LEU A 241 17.11 -3.64 16.61
CA LEU A 241 15.76 -3.53 17.13
C LEU A 241 15.76 -3.49 18.66
N ASN A 242 16.50 -4.39 19.29
CA ASN A 242 16.65 -4.46 20.73
C ASN A 242 17.34 -3.21 21.28
N PHE A 243 18.44 -2.78 20.67
CA PHE A 243 19.15 -1.57 21.05
C PHE A 243 18.24 -0.33 21.00
N PHE A 244 17.49 -0.13 19.91
CA PHE A 244 16.61 1.03 19.79
C PHE A 244 15.41 0.98 20.73
N ALA A 245 14.85 -0.20 20.97
CA ALA A 245 13.79 -0.37 21.95
C ALA A 245 14.25 0.04 23.36
N ASP A 246 15.44 -0.40 23.77
CA ASP A 246 16.05 -0.04 25.06
C ASP A 246 16.42 1.44 25.12
N PHE A 247 17.07 1.95 24.07
CA PHE A 247 17.56 3.32 24.00
C PHE A 247 16.43 4.35 24.06
N PHE A 248 15.35 4.13 23.30
CA PHE A 248 14.19 5.02 23.30
C PHE A 248 13.22 4.73 24.46
N GLY A 249 13.33 3.58 25.11
CA GLY A 249 12.39 3.13 26.15
C GLY A 249 10.99 2.85 25.60
N ILE A 250 10.88 2.56 24.31
CA ILE A 250 9.61 2.32 23.60
C ILE A 250 9.79 1.03 22.79
N PRO A 251 8.95 0.00 23.02
CA PRO A 251 9.04 -1.24 22.26
C PRO A 251 8.69 -1.02 20.79
N TYR A 252 9.17 -1.90 19.92
CA TYR A 252 8.77 -1.88 18.51
C TYR A 252 7.24 -2.06 18.41
N PRO A 253 6.52 -1.19 17.67
CA PRO A 253 5.07 -1.09 17.78
C PRO A 253 4.29 -2.08 16.89
N SER A 254 4.97 -2.93 16.11
CA SER A 254 4.34 -3.86 15.17
C SER A 254 4.61 -5.33 15.55
N PHE A 255 3.80 -6.24 14.99
CA PHE A 255 3.82 -7.67 15.29
C PHE A 255 4.93 -8.45 14.61
N LYS A 256 5.60 -7.88 13.60
CA LYS A 256 6.70 -8.49 12.87
C LYS A 256 7.59 -7.43 12.25
N LEU A 257 8.81 -7.83 11.88
CA LEU A 257 9.69 -7.06 11.01
C LEU A 257 10.17 -7.96 9.86
N ASP A 258 9.84 -7.58 8.63
CA ASP A 258 10.36 -8.24 7.43
C ASP A 258 11.42 -7.32 6.79
N LEU A 259 12.63 -7.83 6.59
CA LEU A 259 13.66 -7.20 5.77
C LEU A 259 13.59 -7.81 4.37
N VAL A 260 13.43 -7.03 3.32
CA VAL A 260 13.23 -7.58 1.97
C VAL A 260 14.38 -7.19 1.06
N ALA A 261 15.11 -8.19 0.58
CA ALA A 261 16.18 -8.03 -0.41
C ALA A 261 15.58 -8.08 -1.82
N LEU A 262 15.35 -6.90 -2.41
CA LEU A 262 14.82 -6.76 -3.77
C LEU A 262 15.96 -6.71 -4.81
N PRO A 263 15.83 -7.39 -5.97
CA PRO A 263 16.84 -7.34 -7.04
C PRO A 263 17.04 -5.94 -7.64
N ASP A 264 15.95 -5.23 -7.91
CA ASP A 264 15.97 -3.86 -8.42
C ASP A 264 15.37 -2.90 -7.38
N PHE A 265 16.22 -2.04 -6.83
CA PHE A 265 15.83 -1.06 -5.83
C PHE A 265 16.69 0.20 -6.01
N ALA A 266 16.05 1.37 -6.09
CA ALA A 266 16.72 2.63 -6.47
C ALA A 266 17.59 3.25 -5.36
N PHE A 267 17.36 2.85 -4.11
CA PHE A 267 17.95 3.44 -2.91
C PHE A 267 18.64 2.33 -2.10
N GLY A 268 19.68 2.62 -1.31
CA GLY A 268 20.40 1.60 -0.54
C GLY A 268 21.55 2.16 0.26
#